data_AF-A0A957IQW1-F1
#
_entry.id   AF-A0A957IQW1-F1
#
_cell.length_a   1.000
_cell.length_b   1.000
_cell.length_c   1.000
_cell.angle_alpha   90.00
_cell.angle_beta   90.00
_cell.angle_gamma   90.00
#
_symmetry.space_group_name_H-M   'P 1'
#
loop_
_entity.id
_entity.type
_entity.pdbx_description
1 polymer ?
#
loop_
_entity_poly.entity_id
_entity_poly.type
_entity_poly.pdbx_seq_one_letter_code
_entity_poly.pdbx_strand_id
1 'polypeptide(L)' 'MEAIDRFVDVGFAMHVREWQPLQPAAGKRPFLLVHGLASNARTWDAVGRRLALAGHWAIAIDQRGHGLSDKLDEGYDFT' A
#
# COMPACT_ATOMS: atom_id res chain seq x y z
N MET A 1 11.97 11.02 0.77
CA MET A 1 11.73 9.70 1.40
C MET A 1 11.12 8.82 0.34
N GLU A 2 11.84 7.78 -0.05
CA GLU A 2 11.35 6.79 -1.01
C GLU A 2 10.55 5.70 -0.31
N ALA A 3 9.62 5.08 -1.04
CA ALA A 3 8.88 3.93 -0.55
C ALA A 3 9.78 2.69 -0.55
N ILE A 4 9.50 1.76 0.34
CA ILE A 4 10.03 0.39 0.25
C ILE A 4 8.93 -0.47 -0.35
N ASP A 5 9.20 -1.02 -1.53
CA ASP A 5 8.34 -2.03 -2.16
C ASP A 5 8.56 -3.39 -1.47
N ARG A 6 7.48 -4.08 -1.10
CA ARG A 6 7.50 -5.40 -0.47
C ARG A 6 6.36 -6.26 -0.98
N PHE A 7 6.49 -7.57 -0.81
CA PHE A 7 5.40 -8.53 -1.03
C PHE A 7 4.99 -9.15 0.29
N VAL A 8 3.69 -9.27 0.50
CA VAL A 8 3.09 -9.95 1.66
C VAL A 8 2.22 -11.08 1.14
N ASP A 9 2.45 -12.29 1.62
CA ASP A 9 1.59 -13.43 1.32
C ASP A 9 0.30 -13.33 2.13
N VAL A 10 -0.83 -13.20 1.43
CA VAL A 10 -2.18 -13.18 1.99
C VAL A 10 -3.09 -14.23 1.34
N GLY A 11 -2.50 -15.34 0.86
CA GLY A 11 -3.15 -16.29 -0.05
C GLY A 11 -2.88 -15.98 -1.54
N PHE A 12 -2.21 -14.87 -1.79
CA PHE A 12 -1.53 -14.50 -3.04
C PHE A 12 -0.44 -13.47 -2.69
N ALA A 13 0.55 -13.28 -3.56
CA ALA A 13 1.58 -12.27 -3.34
C ALA A 13 0.97 -10.87 -3.56
N MET A 14 0.72 -10.17 -2.45
CA MET A 14 0.23 -8.80 -2.47
C MET A 14 1.40 -7.83 -2.42
N HIS A 15 1.50 -6.97 -3.43
CA HIS A 15 2.48 -5.91 -3.45
C HIS A 15 2.04 -4.72 -2.57
N VAL A 16 2.98 -4.22 -1.76
CA VAL A 16 2.78 -3.06 -0.89
C VAL A 16 3.93 -2.07 -1.02
N ARG A 17 3.60 -0.77 -0.96
CA ARG A 17 4.53 0.35 -0.88
C ARG A 17 4.48 0.97 0.50
N GLU A 18 5.60 0.97 1.20
CA GLU A 18 5.66 1.38 2.59
C GLU A 18 6.53 2.62 2.81
N TRP A 19 6.01 3.61 3.55
CA TRP A 19 6.74 4.77 4.04
C TRP A 19 6.76 4.77 5.57
N GLN A 20 7.92 4.51 6.14
CA GLN A 20 8.13 4.58 7.59
C GLN A 20 8.57 6.00 7.99
N PRO A 21 8.03 6.56 9.09
CA PRO A 21 8.52 7.83 9.61
C PRO A 21 9.94 7.65 10.17
N LEU A 22 10.80 8.66 10.00
CA LEU A 22 12.18 8.63 10.52
C LEU A 22 12.23 8.51 12.05
N GLN A 23 11.23 9.09 12.73
CA GLN A 23 11.08 9.07 14.18
C GLN A 23 9.60 8.80 14.49
N PRO A 24 9.25 7.59 14.95
CA PRO A 24 7.91 7.30 15.43
C PRO A 24 7.61 8.18 16.66
N ALA A 25 6.68 9.12 16.52
CA ALA A 25 6.27 9.98 17.62
C ALA A 25 5.01 9.44 18.31
N ALA A 26 4.92 9.62 19.63
CA ALA A 26 3.71 9.28 20.39
C ALA A 26 2.47 9.97 19.80
N GLY A 27 1.35 9.23 19.72
CA GLY A 27 0.09 9.75 19.18
C GLY A 27 -0.05 9.69 17.65
N LYS A 28 0.94 9.20 16.91
CA LYS A 28 0.83 8.96 15.46
C LYS A 28 0.14 7.62 15.18
N ARG A 29 -0.65 7.59 14.11
CA ARG A 29 -1.43 6.42 13.66
C ARG A 29 -0.93 5.90 12.32
N PRO A 30 -1.03 4.58 12.07
CA PRO A 30 -0.80 4.03 10.75
C PRO A 30 -1.93 4.36 9.77
N PHE A 31 -1.59 4.46 8.49
CA PHE A 31 -2.53 4.65 7.38
C PHE A 31 -2.40 3.51 6.39
N LEU A 32 -3.52 2.88 6.06
CA LEU A 32 -3.65 2.00 4.92
C LEU A 32 -4.28 2.79 3.76
N LEU A 33 -3.59 2.84 2.62
CA LEU A 33 -3.99 3.59 1.45
C LEU A 33 -4.43 2.60 0.37
N VAL A 34 -5.71 2.65 0.00
CA VAL A 34 -6.34 1.74 -0.95
C VAL A 34 -6.70 2.54 -2.20
N HIS A 35 -6.24 2.08 -3.37
CA HIS A 35 -6.51 2.77 -4.63
C HIS A 35 -7.95 2.55 -5.12
N GLY A 36 -8.42 3.43 -6.01
CA GLY A 36 -9.72 3.30 -6.68
C GLY A 36 -9.67 2.41 -7.93
N LEU A 37 -10.74 2.48 -8.74
CA LEU A 37 -10.89 1.69 -9.96
C LEU A 37 -9.76 1.94 -10.97
N ALA A 38 -9.29 0.87 -11.63
CA ALA A 38 -8.29 0.90 -12.69
C ALA A 38 -7.01 1.67 -12.29
N SER A 39 -6.53 1.44 -11.07
CA SER A 39 -5.39 2.15 -10.47
C SER A 39 -4.44 1.18 -9.77
N ASN A 40 -3.44 1.72 -9.06
CA ASN A 40 -2.46 0.97 -8.27
C ASN A 40 -1.90 1.83 -7.11
N ALA A 41 -1.02 1.25 -6.30
CA ALA A 41 -0.42 1.83 -5.11
C ALA A 41 0.35 3.13 -5.39
N ARG A 42 0.90 3.34 -6.60
CA ARG A 42 1.69 4.54 -6.92
C ARG A 42 0.86 5.82 -6.94
N THR A 43 -0.47 5.72 -7.08
CA THR A 43 -1.39 6.86 -6.91
C THR A 43 -1.17 7.57 -5.57
N TRP A 44 -0.65 6.85 -4.58
CA TRP A 44 -0.42 7.36 -3.23
C TRP A 44 1.01 7.86 -2.96
N ASP A 45 1.93 7.87 -3.93
CA ASP A 45 3.34 8.19 -3.68
C ASP A 45 3.54 9.55 -2.97
N ALA A 46 2.84 10.59 -3.42
CA ALA A 46 2.90 11.91 -2.81
C ALA A 46 2.27 11.94 -1.40
N VAL A 47 1.17 11.22 -1.21
CA VAL A 47 0.43 11.17 0.07
C VAL A 47 1.22 10.37 1.10
N GLY A 48 1.71 9.19 0.75
CA GLY A 48 2.53 8.35 1.63
C GLY A 48 3.79 9.06 2.10
N ARG A 49 4.50 9.74 1.20
CA ARG A 49 5.65 10.60 1.55
C ARG A 49 5.25 11.70 2.54
N ARG A 50 4.12 12.36 2.33
CA ARG A 50 3.69 13.48 3.19
C ARG A 50 3.22 13.00 4.58
N LEU A 51 2.58 11.84 4.66
CA LEU A 51 2.22 11.19 5.92
C LEU A 51 3.46 10.80 6.73
N ALA A 52 4.45 10.18 6.09
CA ALA A 52 5.70 9.79 6.75
C ALA A 52 6.52 10.99 7.23
N LEU A 53 6.58 12.07 6.45
CA LEU A 53 7.18 13.34 6.90
C LEU A 53 6.43 13.95 8.08
N ALA A 54 5.12 13.74 8.20
CA ALA A 54 4.32 14.15 9.34
C ALA A 54 4.39 13.18 10.54
N GLY A 55 5.24 12.14 10.47
CA GLY A 55 5.46 11.15 11.54
C GLY A 55 4.51 9.96 11.51
N HIS A 56 3.70 9.80 10.46
CA HIS A 56 2.76 8.70 10.33
C HIS A 56 3.33 7.56 9.50
N TRP A 57 3.12 6.31 9.92
CA TRP A 57 3.39 5.16 9.08
C TRP A 57 2.32 5.05 7.99
N ALA A 58 2.72 4.90 6.73
CA ALA A 58 1.80 4.78 5.62
C ALA A 58 2.15 3.55 4.76
N ILE A 59 1.13 2.78 4.39
CA ILE A 59 1.23 1.60 3.54
C ILE A 59 0.20 1.77 2.42
N ALA A 60 0.63 1.76 1.17
CA ALA A 60 -0.26 1.66 0.02
C ALA A 60 -0.23 0.23 -0.52
N ILE A 61 -1.38 -0.32 -0.86
CA ILE A 61 -1.50 -1.68 -1.40
C ILE A 61 -1.87 -1.65 -2.88
N ASP A 62 -1.37 -2.61 -3.62
CA ASP A 62 -1.97 -3.03 -4.88
C ASP A 62 -3.06 -4.06 -4.56
N GLN A 63 -4.33 -3.75 -4.87
CA GLN A 63 -5.39 -4.74 -4.74
C GLN A 63 -5.14 -5.93 -5.66
N ARG A 64 -5.75 -7.08 -5.36
CA ARG A 64 -5.66 -8.29 -6.18
C ARG A 64 -5.86 -7.98 -7.67
N GLY A 65 -4.99 -8.51 -8.52
CA GLY A 65 -5.02 -8.31 -9.97
C GLY A 65 -4.64 -6.90 -10.47
N HIS A 66 -4.15 -6.02 -9.60
CA HIS A 66 -3.69 -4.68 -9.95
C HIS A 66 -2.20 -4.49 -9.63
N GLY A 67 -1.57 -3.53 -10.32
CA GLY A 67 -0.18 -3.16 -10.09
C GLY A 67 0.76 -4.35 -10.19
N LEU A 68 1.50 -4.62 -9.11
CA LEU A 68 2.41 -5.77 -9.01
C LEU A 68 1.85 -6.91 -8.16
N SER A 69 0.63 -6.79 -7.61
CA SER A 69 -0.03 -7.90 -6.91
C SER A 69 -0.42 -8.99 -7.88
N ASP A 70 -0.39 -10.24 -7.42
CA ASP A 70 -0.80 -11.38 -8.22
C ASP A 70 -2.22 -11.22 -8.78
N LYS A 71 -2.38 -11.72 -10.00
CA LYS A 71 -3.66 -11.88 -10.66
C LYS A 71 -4.00 -13.36 -10.70
N LEU A 72 -4.84 -13.79 -9.76
CA LEU A 72 -5.40 -15.14 -9.77
C LEU A 72 -6.34 -15.33 -10.97
N ASP A 73 -6.59 -16.57 -11.35
CA ASP A 73 -7.54 -16.90 -12.43
C ASP A 73 -9.01 -16.93 -11.92
N GLU A 74 -9.20 -17.11 -10.61
CA GLU A 74 -10.50 -17.32 -9.97
C GLU A 74 -10.78 -16.30 -8.84
N GLY A 75 -12.03 -16.28 -8.33
CA GLY A 75 -12.43 -15.47 -7.18
C GLY A 75 -12.76 -14.01 -7.49
N TYR A 76 -13.01 -13.68 -8.76
CA TYR A 76 -13.54 -12.38 -9.21
C TYR A 76 -15.01 -12.42 -9.61
N ASP A 77 -15.65 -13.58 -9.46
CA ASP A 77 -17.09 -13.70 -9.62
C ASP A 77 -17.82 -12.98 -8.48
N PHE A 78 -19.09 -12.66 -8.73
CA PHE A 78 -20.01 -12.08 -7.75
C PHE A 78 -21.00 -13.13 -7.24
N THR A 79 -20.68 -14.40 -7.45
CA THR A 79 -21.59 -15.55 -7.25
C THR A 79 -21.68 -15.98 -5.81
#